data_AF-D4DA13-F1
#
_entry.id   AF-D4DA13-F1
#
_cell.length_a   1.000
_cell.length_b   1.000
_cell.length_c   1.000
_cell.angle_alpha   90.00
_cell.angle_beta   90.00
_cell.angle_gamma   90.00
#
_symmetry.space_group_name_H-M   'P 1'
#
loop_
_entity.id
_entity.type
_entity.pdbx_description
1 polymer ?
#
loop_
_entity_poly.entity_id
_entity_poly.type
_entity_poly.pdbx_seq_one_letter_code
_entity_poly.pdbx_strand_id
1 'polypeptide(L)'
;MWHIFTSEWSQILNQFLAVIVWLQQKRDSYERRLVELEEHFCITEERVRILKSEEGDAKSEPLANIRDLEVLPSHFGDASNTVFIEWVYLIDLDEQVFSVNNRVFFRLWNIPRDTWITPFESWDLSTEKCPEASLEPLIPDYFADDAERDRYNEMYKRYQHSDLYEFSAGVNYNPRNVMALMLYEYLLHPSHSAMWDYVPQWGYTDFAFRELAFAILSLAASEFHLTDVQKLHGHYRHQSSSRGFLVQDDAHDGTEVLPILGAGCHTSVTKPGCAPLETMYYFQGILISLVTAEALFHERNAAIAKAVEVGLQSGNKEFEIILFSIKCMIVVKVSVEDDVTSVAHSGVLPITNGGAAPFPPVAGTESALQAHPGFAILQIMFEQQAQKDLQQFSRGVFPPEIYAEILSYVDPCTELACSKVSPVFRSICQAQVTTPDGLVTKFETIDGEEDKPRSYHQLVPFGTFTFKDMKVATVAQPCRHFDDFPTAFNGPQWCAIIGTGERKCVIAQARIPIITTDLDEEQDEDSDD
;
A
#
# COMPACT_ATOMS: atom_id res chain seq x y z
N MET A 1 -62.49 -0.69 -12.23
CA MET A 1 -62.22 -2.08 -11.80
C MET A 1 -61.18 -1.98 -10.70
N TRP A 2 -61.62 -2.19 -9.46
CA TRP A 2 -60.83 -1.90 -8.26
C TRP A 2 -59.76 -2.99 -8.05
N HIS A 3 -58.57 -2.56 -7.67
CA HIS A 3 -57.38 -3.36 -7.44
C HIS A 3 -57.65 -4.49 -6.43
N ILE A 4 -57.40 -5.73 -6.86
CA ILE A 4 -57.19 -6.85 -5.95
C ILE A 4 -55.74 -6.76 -5.47
N PHE A 5 -55.51 -6.04 -4.38
CA PHE A 5 -54.31 -6.27 -3.55
C PHE A 5 -54.62 -7.50 -2.69
N THR A 6 -54.01 -8.65 -2.99
CA THR A 6 -54.15 -9.85 -2.16
C THR A 6 -53.38 -9.67 -0.84
N SER A 7 -53.80 -10.38 0.21
CA SER A 7 -53.16 -10.36 1.54
C SER A 7 -51.67 -10.74 1.51
N GLU A 8 -51.26 -11.55 0.54
CA GLU A 8 -49.87 -11.96 0.34
C GLU A 8 -48.98 -10.77 -0.06
N TRP A 9 -49.44 -9.91 -0.97
CA TRP A 9 -48.71 -8.68 -1.32
C TRP A 9 -48.55 -7.74 -0.14
N SER A 10 -49.57 -7.63 0.72
CA SER A 10 -49.47 -6.80 1.93
C SER A 10 -48.50 -7.37 2.96
N GLN A 11 -48.40 -8.71 3.10
CA GLN A 11 -47.41 -9.35 3.97
C GLN A 11 -45.99 -9.19 3.43
N ILE A 12 -45.80 -9.37 2.12
CA ILE A 12 -44.52 -9.15 1.44
C ILE A 12 -44.08 -7.69 1.62
N LEU A 13 -44.98 -6.72 1.35
CA LEU A 13 -44.68 -5.30 1.53
C LEU A 13 -44.32 -4.96 2.98
N ASN A 14 -45.02 -5.55 3.96
CA ASN A 14 -44.72 -5.35 5.38
C ASN A 14 -43.37 -5.94 5.79
N GLN A 15 -42.97 -7.09 5.23
CA GLN A 15 -41.65 -7.67 5.44
C GLN A 15 -40.55 -6.81 4.79
N PHE A 16 -40.75 -6.34 3.56
CA PHE A 16 -39.82 -5.41 2.90
C PHE A 16 -39.66 -4.11 3.69
N LEU A 17 -40.76 -3.52 4.15
CA LEU A 17 -40.73 -2.31 4.99
C LEU A 17 -39.99 -2.58 6.31
N ALA A 18 -40.22 -3.74 6.95
CA ALA A 18 -39.50 -4.10 8.17
C ALA A 18 -37.98 -4.26 7.95
N VAL A 19 -37.56 -4.82 6.81
CA VAL A 19 -36.14 -4.93 6.44
C VAL A 19 -35.53 -3.56 6.19
N ILE A 20 -36.19 -2.68 5.45
CA ILE A 20 -35.71 -1.31 5.20
C ILE A 20 -35.58 -0.53 6.51
N VAL A 21 -36.58 -0.62 7.39
CA VAL A 21 -36.55 0.02 8.71
C VAL A 21 -35.41 -0.55 9.56
N TRP A 22 -35.22 -1.87 9.56
CA TRP A 22 -34.11 -2.50 10.28
C TRP A 22 -32.74 -2.08 9.73
N LEU A 23 -32.58 -2.04 8.40
CA LEU A 23 -31.34 -1.58 7.75
C LEU A 23 -31.02 -0.14 8.14
N GLN A 24 -32.02 0.75 8.09
CA GLN A 24 -31.83 2.14 8.51
C GLN A 24 -31.44 2.24 9.98
N GLN A 25 -32.14 1.51 10.87
CA GLN A 25 -31.80 1.47 12.29
C GLN A 25 -30.37 0.97 12.55
N LYS A 26 -29.90 0.00 11.75
CA LYS A 26 -28.52 -0.49 11.83
C LYS A 26 -27.53 0.54 11.32
N ARG A 27 -27.76 1.17 10.17
CA ARG A 27 -26.94 2.28 9.66
C ARG A 27 -26.83 3.40 10.69
N ASP A 28 -27.94 3.88 11.24
CA ASP A 28 -27.98 4.93 12.28
C ASP A 28 -27.23 4.50 13.57
N SER A 29 -27.18 3.19 13.85
CA SER A 29 -26.42 2.66 14.98
C SER A 29 -24.92 2.61 14.72
N TYR A 30 -24.49 2.25 13.52
CA TYR A 30 -23.08 2.22 13.15
C TYR A 30 -22.53 3.62 12.91
N GLU A 31 -23.30 4.53 12.35
CA GLU A 31 -22.92 5.94 12.17
C GLU A 31 -22.62 6.61 13.52
N ARG A 32 -23.46 6.36 14.55
CA ARG A 32 -23.17 6.84 15.92
C ARG A 32 -21.88 6.27 16.50
N ARG A 33 -21.60 4.98 16.24
CA ARG A 33 -20.34 4.35 16.66
C ARG A 33 -19.13 4.90 15.91
N LEU A 34 -19.28 5.25 14.64
CA LEU A 34 -18.22 5.89 13.87
C LEU A 34 -17.87 7.26 14.45
N VAL A 35 -18.86 8.05 14.89
CA VAL A 35 -18.60 9.32 15.58
C VAL A 35 -17.84 9.09 16.89
N GLU A 36 -18.21 8.07 17.67
CA GLU A 36 -17.48 7.71 18.90
C GLU A 36 -16.04 7.25 18.58
N LEU A 37 -15.85 6.45 17.52
CA LEU A 37 -14.52 6.00 17.08
C LEU A 37 -13.64 7.14 16.54
N GLU A 38 -14.23 8.15 15.91
CA GLU A 38 -13.50 9.30 15.35
C GLU A 38 -12.75 10.08 16.43
N GLU A 39 -13.29 10.16 17.65
CA GLU A 39 -12.60 10.74 18.81
C GLU A 39 -11.29 9.99 19.14
N HIS A 40 -11.19 8.72 18.74
CA HIS A 40 -9.99 7.88 18.90
C HIS A 40 -9.12 7.80 17.64
N PHE A 41 -9.63 8.09 16.45
CA PHE A 41 -8.78 8.25 15.26
C PHE A 41 -8.11 9.63 15.23
N CYS A 42 -8.76 10.65 15.79
CA CYS A 42 -8.16 11.97 15.94
C CYS A 42 -7.09 11.96 17.04
N ILE A 43 -5.86 12.26 16.64
CA ILE A 43 -4.68 12.34 17.49
C ILE A 43 -4.63 13.73 18.10
N THR A 44 -4.74 13.81 19.43
CA THR A 44 -4.67 15.06 20.19
C THR A 44 -3.26 15.25 20.77
N GLU A 45 -2.87 16.50 21.06
CA GLU A 45 -1.61 16.79 21.75
C GLU A 45 -1.49 16.05 23.08
N GLU A 46 -2.60 15.86 23.79
CA GLU A 46 -2.62 15.11 25.05
C GLU A 46 -2.25 13.64 24.84
N ARG A 47 -2.76 12.99 23.78
CA ARG A 47 -2.38 11.60 23.46
C ARG A 47 -0.89 11.48 23.12
N VAL A 48 -0.35 12.47 22.40
CA VAL A 48 1.08 12.54 22.10
C VAL A 48 1.92 12.69 23.38
N ARG A 49 1.49 13.55 24.31
CA ARG A 49 2.17 13.74 25.61
C ARG A 49 2.13 12.49 26.48
N ILE A 50 0.98 11.83 26.55
CA ILE A 50 0.82 10.56 27.29
C ILE A 50 1.73 9.50 26.70
N LEU A 51 1.77 9.37 25.37
CA LEU A 51 2.60 8.39 24.69
C LEU A 51 4.10 8.56 24.99
N LYS A 52 4.57 9.80 25.10
CA LYS A 52 5.98 10.12 25.39
C LYS A 52 6.36 10.00 26.88
N SER A 53 5.39 9.82 27.77
CA SER A 53 5.65 9.75 29.23
C SER A 53 6.10 8.34 29.65
N GLU A 54 6.89 8.24 30.75
CA GLU A 54 7.29 6.94 31.35
C GLU A 54 6.07 6.08 31.76
N GLU A 55 4.90 6.71 31.96
CA GLU A 55 3.63 6.04 32.26
C GLU A 55 2.86 5.57 31.00
N GLY A 56 3.32 5.95 29.80
CA GLY A 56 2.69 5.67 28.52
C GLY A 56 2.59 4.18 28.20
N ASP A 57 3.54 3.38 28.68
CA ASP A 57 3.53 1.91 28.56
C ASP A 57 2.61 1.23 29.59
N ALA A 58 2.30 1.90 30.71
CA ALA A 58 1.57 1.30 31.84
C ALA A 58 0.09 1.72 31.92
N LYS A 59 -0.29 2.86 31.35
CA LYS A 59 -1.69 3.30 31.26
C LYS A 59 -2.33 2.71 30.01
N SER A 60 -3.27 1.79 30.21
CA SER A 60 -4.28 1.45 29.21
C SER A 60 -4.89 2.74 28.66
N GLU A 61 -4.81 2.94 27.35
CA GLU A 61 -5.41 4.09 26.68
C GLU A 61 -6.94 4.17 26.95
N PRO A 62 -7.56 5.34 26.73
CA PRO A 62 -9.00 5.59 26.93
C PRO A 62 -9.96 4.72 26.12
N LEU A 63 -9.48 3.74 25.33
CA LEU A 63 -10.30 2.74 24.63
C LEU A 63 -11.23 1.97 25.58
N ALA A 64 -10.90 1.90 26.88
CA ALA A 64 -11.76 1.34 27.92
C ALA A 64 -13.17 1.98 27.99
N ASN A 65 -13.36 3.17 27.41
CA ASN A 65 -14.65 3.86 27.38
C ASN A 65 -15.56 3.41 26.22
N ILE A 66 -15.03 2.78 25.17
CA ILE A 66 -15.85 2.16 24.12
C ILE A 66 -16.10 0.71 24.54
N ARG A 67 -17.34 0.42 24.93
CA ARG A 67 -17.75 -0.95 25.24
C ARG A 67 -17.49 -1.85 24.02
N ASP A 68 -16.92 -3.01 24.29
CA ASP A 68 -16.70 -4.10 23.31
C ASP A 68 -15.68 -3.77 22.21
N LEU A 69 -14.73 -2.85 22.45
CA LEU A 69 -13.60 -2.57 21.55
C LEU A 69 -12.29 -3.10 22.14
N GLU A 70 -11.71 -4.13 21.51
CA GLU A 70 -10.44 -4.75 21.93
C GLU A 70 -9.22 -4.05 21.30
N VAL A 71 -9.32 -3.69 20.01
CA VAL A 71 -8.26 -3.04 19.22
C VAL A 71 -8.91 -1.99 18.31
N LEU A 72 -8.18 -0.91 18.01
CA LEU A 72 -8.62 0.06 17.01
C LEU A 72 -8.75 -0.63 15.63
N PRO A 73 -9.86 -0.44 14.90
CA PRO A 73 -10.00 -1.02 13.57
C PRO A 73 -8.90 -0.50 12.64
N SER A 74 -8.24 -1.43 11.94
CA SER A 74 -7.29 -1.12 10.87
C SER A 74 -7.82 -1.69 9.56
N HIS A 75 -7.77 -0.91 8.49
CA HIS A 75 -8.24 -1.35 7.19
C HIS A 75 -7.39 -2.48 6.59
N PHE A 76 -6.14 -2.59 7.00
CA PHE A 76 -5.23 -3.64 6.51
C PHE A 76 -5.30 -4.91 7.36
N GLY A 77 -6.06 -4.90 8.45
CA GLY A 77 -6.14 -6.02 9.40
C GLY A 77 -4.81 -6.31 10.09
N ASP A 78 -4.88 -6.88 11.29
CA ASP A 78 -3.68 -7.36 11.98
C ASP A 78 -3.34 -8.77 11.49
N ALA A 79 -2.06 -9.01 11.20
CA ALA A 79 -1.57 -10.29 10.66
C ALA A 79 -1.76 -11.47 11.63
N SER A 80 -2.03 -11.17 12.91
CA SER A 80 -2.01 -12.16 13.98
C SER A 80 -3.34 -12.17 14.72
N ASN A 81 -4.30 -12.89 14.16
CA ASN A 81 -5.44 -13.35 14.93
C ASN A 81 -4.98 -14.59 15.72
N THR A 82 -4.50 -14.39 16.96
CA THR A 82 -4.14 -15.49 17.87
C THR A 82 -5.38 -16.21 18.43
N VAL A 83 -6.56 -15.66 18.15
CA VAL A 83 -7.83 -16.30 18.44
C VAL A 83 -8.10 -17.24 17.26
N PHE A 84 -8.34 -18.53 17.54
CA PHE A 84 -8.76 -19.54 16.57
C PHE A 84 -10.15 -19.19 15.97
N ILE A 85 -10.29 -18.04 15.33
CA ILE A 85 -11.53 -17.65 14.66
C ILE A 85 -11.51 -18.34 13.31
N GLU A 86 -12.29 -19.41 13.21
CA GLU A 86 -12.39 -20.21 11.98
C GLU A 86 -13.00 -19.39 10.81
N TRP A 87 -13.77 -18.31 11.09
CA TRP A 87 -14.54 -17.53 10.10
C TRP A 87 -14.59 -16.03 10.43
N VAL A 88 -14.16 -15.18 9.49
CA VAL A 88 -14.36 -13.73 9.49
C VAL A 88 -15.65 -13.41 8.75
N TYR A 89 -16.56 -12.71 9.43
CA TYR A 89 -17.84 -12.28 8.85
C TYR A 89 -17.82 -10.78 8.62
N LEU A 90 -18.08 -10.35 7.39
CA LEU A 90 -18.20 -8.93 7.05
C LEU A 90 -19.61 -8.66 6.53
N ILE A 91 -20.23 -7.63 7.09
CA ILE A 91 -21.57 -7.16 6.70
C ILE A 91 -21.41 -5.72 6.24
N ASP A 92 -21.51 -5.51 4.93
CA ASP A 92 -21.60 -4.21 4.31
C ASP A 92 -23.08 -3.81 4.22
N LEU A 93 -23.48 -2.82 5.02
CA LEU A 93 -24.86 -2.35 5.04
C LEU A 93 -25.17 -1.43 3.85
N ASP A 94 -24.19 -0.81 3.23
CA ASP A 94 -24.37 0.16 2.16
C ASP A 94 -24.56 -0.58 0.83
N GLU A 95 -23.63 -1.49 0.51
CA GLU A 95 -23.73 -2.40 -0.64
C GLU A 95 -24.71 -3.56 -0.40
N GLN A 96 -25.18 -3.69 0.85
CA GLN A 96 -26.07 -4.76 1.31
C GLN A 96 -25.49 -6.14 0.98
N VAL A 97 -24.23 -6.34 1.33
CA VAL A 97 -23.46 -7.57 1.11
C VAL A 97 -23.09 -8.20 2.44
N PHE A 98 -23.24 -9.51 2.53
CA PHE A 98 -22.66 -10.33 3.58
C PHE A 98 -21.56 -11.19 2.95
N SER A 99 -20.37 -11.18 3.53
CA SER A 99 -19.29 -12.05 3.12
C SER A 99 -18.72 -12.83 4.28
N VAL A 100 -18.15 -13.96 3.91
CA VAL A 100 -17.48 -14.89 4.80
C VAL A 100 -16.07 -15.12 4.28
N ASN A 101 -15.08 -14.80 5.11
CA ASN A 101 -13.65 -14.80 4.77
C ASN A 101 -13.34 -14.03 3.48
N ASN A 102 -14.25 -13.14 3.03
CA ASN A 102 -14.21 -12.46 1.73
C ASN A 102 -13.93 -13.40 0.55
N ARG A 103 -14.45 -14.63 0.63
CA ARG A 103 -14.36 -15.65 -0.42
C ARG A 103 -15.72 -16.06 -0.95
N VAL A 104 -16.75 -15.91 -0.13
CA VAL A 104 -18.14 -16.19 -0.51
C VAL A 104 -18.98 -14.99 -0.11
N PHE A 105 -19.80 -14.53 -1.04
CA PHE A 105 -20.58 -13.31 -0.94
C PHE A 105 -22.05 -13.60 -1.13
N PHE A 106 -22.88 -12.90 -0.38
CA PHE A 106 -24.33 -12.99 -0.41
C PHE A 106 -24.90 -11.57 -0.43
N ARG A 107 -25.99 -11.37 -1.17
CA ARG A 107 -26.83 -10.18 -0.96
C ARG A 107 -27.55 -10.34 0.38
N LEU A 108 -27.59 -9.31 1.22
CA LEU A 108 -28.22 -9.38 2.55
C LEU A 108 -29.68 -9.82 2.51
N TRP A 109 -30.40 -9.48 1.43
CA TRP A 109 -31.80 -9.89 1.23
C TRP A 109 -31.95 -11.34 0.74
N ASN A 110 -30.86 -12.04 0.40
CA ASN A 110 -30.86 -13.36 -0.22
C ASN A 110 -29.95 -14.39 0.46
N ILE A 111 -29.79 -14.34 1.78
CA ILE A 111 -28.96 -15.32 2.49
C ILE A 111 -29.80 -16.59 2.77
N PRO A 112 -29.45 -17.76 2.20
CA PRO A 112 -30.23 -18.96 2.40
C PRO A 112 -29.97 -19.56 3.79
N ARG A 113 -31.00 -19.73 4.61
CA ARG A 113 -30.85 -20.12 6.02
C ARG A 113 -30.20 -21.48 6.24
N ASP A 114 -30.51 -22.44 5.38
CA ASP A 114 -30.11 -23.84 5.57
C ASP A 114 -28.89 -24.25 4.74
N THR A 115 -28.56 -23.47 3.70
CA THR A 115 -27.50 -23.82 2.73
C THR A 115 -26.37 -22.79 2.63
N TRP A 116 -26.42 -21.66 3.35
CA TRP A 116 -25.36 -20.63 3.24
C TRP A 116 -23.96 -21.15 3.59
N ILE A 117 -23.87 -22.21 4.41
CA ILE A 117 -22.60 -22.82 4.82
C ILE A 117 -22.07 -23.85 3.80
N THR A 118 -22.93 -24.34 2.89
CA THR A 118 -22.55 -25.42 1.96
C THR A 118 -21.39 -25.06 1.02
N PRO A 119 -21.14 -23.78 0.65
CA PRO A 119 -19.96 -23.43 -0.12
C PRO A 119 -18.63 -23.77 0.52
N PHE A 120 -18.61 -24.01 1.82
CA PHE A 120 -17.42 -24.31 2.62
C PHE A 120 -17.32 -25.79 3.03
N GLU A 121 -18.23 -26.66 2.56
CA GLU A 121 -18.21 -28.10 2.90
C GLU A 121 -16.97 -28.83 2.34
N SER A 122 -16.33 -28.28 1.31
CA SER A 122 -15.12 -28.79 0.67
C SER A 122 -13.99 -27.77 0.73
N TRP A 123 -12.76 -28.27 0.54
CA TRP A 123 -11.58 -27.40 0.42
C TRP A 123 -11.68 -26.45 -0.77
N ASP A 124 -12.23 -26.95 -1.89
CA ASP A 124 -12.60 -26.14 -3.04
C ASP A 124 -14.00 -25.57 -2.83
N LEU A 125 -14.13 -24.23 -2.92
CA LEU A 125 -15.42 -23.56 -2.74
C LEU A 125 -16.36 -23.89 -3.90
N SER A 126 -17.63 -24.19 -3.59
CA SER A 126 -18.64 -24.52 -4.60
C SER A 126 -20.01 -23.92 -4.29
N THR A 127 -20.61 -23.27 -5.28
CA THR A 127 -21.97 -22.69 -5.16
C THR A 127 -23.06 -23.65 -5.64
N GLU A 128 -22.72 -24.90 -5.99
CA GLU A 128 -23.67 -25.87 -6.57
C GLU A 128 -24.88 -26.14 -5.67
N LYS A 129 -24.65 -26.25 -4.35
CA LYS A 129 -25.71 -26.47 -3.35
C LYS A 129 -26.32 -25.16 -2.79
N CYS A 130 -25.78 -24.00 -3.20
CA CYS A 130 -26.14 -22.69 -2.70
C CYS A 130 -25.99 -21.65 -3.84
N PRO A 131 -26.91 -21.64 -4.82
CA PRO A 131 -26.83 -20.78 -5.99
C PRO A 131 -26.97 -19.28 -5.66
N GLU A 132 -27.45 -18.94 -4.47
CA GLU A 132 -27.52 -17.56 -3.96
C GLU A 132 -26.14 -17.01 -3.56
N ALA A 133 -25.16 -17.89 -3.35
CA ALA A 133 -23.79 -17.52 -3.06
C ALA A 133 -23.05 -17.12 -4.34
N SER A 134 -22.20 -16.09 -4.23
CA SER A 134 -21.22 -15.71 -5.25
C SER A 134 -19.82 -16.03 -4.75
N LEU A 135 -18.95 -16.52 -5.64
CA LEU A 135 -17.50 -16.59 -5.41
C LEU A 135 -16.77 -15.34 -5.93
N GLU A 136 -17.47 -14.53 -6.73
CA GLU A 136 -16.97 -13.25 -7.21
C GLU A 136 -17.37 -12.15 -6.22
N PRO A 137 -16.43 -11.26 -5.85
CA PRO A 137 -16.74 -10.12 -5.00
C PRO A 137 -17.78 -9.20 -5.63
N LEU A 138 -18.62 -8.61 -4.79
CA LEU A 138 -19.63 -7.63 -5.20
C LEU A 138 -19.08 -6.22 -4.96
N ILE A 139 -18.19 -5.76 -5.84
CA ILE A 139 -17.49 -4.48 -5.75
C ILE A 139 -18.28 -3.39 -6.49
N PRO A 140 -18.23 -2.11 -6.07
CA PRO A 140 -18.76 -1.01 -6.85
C PRO A 140 -18.17 -0.92 -8.27
N ASP A 141 -19.03 -0.64 -9.25
CA ASP A 141 -18.64 -0.43 -10.64
C ASP A 141 -17.76 0.82 -10.79
N TYR A 142 -16.81 0.78 -11.73
CA TYR A 142 -15.92 1.91 -12.02
C TYR A 142 -16.63 3.07 -12.76
N PHE A 143 -17.72 2.75 -13.46
CA PHE A 143 -18.58 3.73 -14.11
C PHE A 143 -19.87 3.90 -13.31
N ALA A 144 -20.42 5.10 -13.34
CA ALA A 144 -21.68 5.38 -12.64
C ALA A 144 -22.86 4.56 -13.19
N ASP A 145 -22.85 4.28 -14.50
CA ASP A 145 -23.82 3.45 -15.20
C ASP A 145 -23.29 2.99 -16.58
N ASP A 146 -24.04 2.11 -17.24
CA ASP A 146 -23.77 1.64 -18.61
C ASP A 146 -23.68 2.81 -19.61
N ALA A 147 -24.44 3.89 -19.42
CA ALA A 147 -24.47 5.01 -20.36
C ALA A 147 -23.18 5.84 -20.29
N GLU A 148 -22.59 6.01 -19.11
CA GLU A 148 -21.28 6.59 -18.93
C GLU A 148 -20.20 5.74 -19.59
N ARG A 149 -20.20 4.43 -19.34
CA ARG A 149 -19.24 3.50 -19.96
C ARG A 149 -19.32 3.57 -21.49
N ASP A 150 -20.53 3.50 -22.03
CA ASP A 150 -20.77 3.51 -23.48
C ASP A 150 -20.36 4.84 -24.11
N ARG A 151 -20.59 5.97 -23.40
CA ARG A 151 -20.11 7.30 -23.82
C ARG A 151 -18.59 7.30 -23.99
N TYR A 152 -17.84 6.80 -23.01
CA TYR A 152 -16.38 6.76 -23.10
C TYR A 152 -15.87 5.74 -24.13
N ASN A 153 -16.56 4.63 -24.33
CA ASN A 153 -16.28 3.72 -25.44
C ASN A 153 -16.42 4.40 -26.81
N GLU A 154 -17.44 5.23 -27.01
CA GLU A 154 -17.60 6.02 -28.23
C GLU A 154 -16.51 7.09 -28.39
N MET A 155 -16.00 7.64 -27.30
CA MET A 155 -14.86 8.58 -27.33
C MET A 155 -13.57 7.86 -27.70
N TYR A 156 -13.32 6.69 -27.11
CA TYR A 156 -12.14 5.88 -27.41
C TYR A 156 -12.01 5.58 -28.92
N LYS A 157 -13.12 5.29 -29.60
CA LYS A 157 -13.16 5.03 -31.06
C LYS A 157 -12.71 6.21 -31.92
N ARG A 158 -12.66 7.43 -31.37
CA ARG A 158 -12.24 8.65 -32.09
C ARG A 158 -10.73 8.87 -32.04
N TYR A 159 -10.03 8.24 -31.10
CA TYR A 159 -8.59 8.39 -30.96
C TYR A 159 -7.85 7.57 -32.01
N GLN A 160 -6.67 8.06 -32.42
CA GLN A 160 -5.71 7.21 -33.10
C GLN A 160 -5.02 6.33 -32.06
N HIS A 161 -5.31 5.02 -32.08
CA HIS A 161 -4.75 4.11 -31.08
C HIS A 161 -3.57 3.31 -31.63
N SER A 162 -2.57 3.10 -30.78
CA SER A 162 -1.44 2.23 -31.05
C SER A 162 -1.06 1.44 -29.81
N ASP A 163 -0.35 0.34 -30.02
CA ASP A 163 0.16 -0.48 -28.94
C ASP A 163 1.51 0.05 -28.46
N LEU A 164 1.71 0.04 -27.15
CA LEU A 164 2.97 0.37 -26.49
C LEU A 164 3.71 -0.94 -26.17
N TYR A 165 4.72 -1.28 -26.99
CA TYR A 165 5.44 -2.55 -26.89
C TYR A 165 6.77 -2.51 -26.12
N GLU A 166 7.22 -1.33 -25.69
CA GLU A 166 8.56 -1.17 -25.14
C GLU A 166 8.54 -0.71 -23.68
N PHE A 167 8.79 -1.66 -22.79
CA PHE A 167 9.37 -1.38 -21.48
C PHE A 167 10.65 -2.19 -21.38
N SER A 168 11.78 -1.64 -21.83
CA SER A 168 13.06 -2.26 -21.51
C SER A 168 13.30 -1.99 -20.02
N ALA A 169 12.99 -2.96 -19.17
CA ALA A 169 13.48 -2.97 -17.80
C ALA A 169 15.01 -3.13 -17.86
N GLY A 170 15.71 -2.03 -18.09
CA GLY A 170 17.15 -1.97 -17.91
C GLY A 170 17.39 -2.23 -16.43
N VAL A 171 18.18 -3.26 -16.14
CA VAL A 171 18.50 -3.64 -14.77
C VAL A 171 19.58 -2.67 -14.26
N ASN A 172 19.19 -1.44 -13.94
CA ASN A 172 20.08 -0.49 -13.31
C ASN A 172 19.82 -0.54 -11.80
N TYR A 173 20.54 -1.44 -11.13
CA TYR A 173 20.49 -1.59 -9.68
C TYR A 173 21.02 -0.31 -9.03
N ASN A 174 20.12 0.49 -8.48
CA ASN A 174 20.50 1.56 -7.58
C ASN A 174 19.97 1.22 -6.17
N PRO A 175 20.69 1.59 -5.09
CA PRO A 175 20.29 1.20 -3.74
C PRO A 175 18.89 1.66 -3.36
N ARG A 176 18.44 2.83 -3.83
CA ARG A 176 17.10 3.36 -3.53
C ARG A 176 15.98 2.51 -4.11
N ASN A 177 16.10 2.12 -5.37
CA ASN A 177 15.14 1.25 -6.06
C ASN A 177 15.10 -0.14 -5.44
N VAL A 178 16.25 -0.67 -5.01
CA VAL A 178 16.32 -1.95 -4.30
C VAL A 178 15.61 -1.85 -2.95
N MET A 179 15.85 -0.79 -2.18
CA MET A 179 15.16 -0.57 -0.90
C MET A 179 13.65 -0.41 -1.10
N ALA A 180 13.22 0.32 -2.13
CA ALA A 180 11.81 0.47 -2.48
C ALA A 180 11.15 -0.88 -2.77
N LEU A 181 11.84 -1.75 -3.51
CA LEU A 181 11.38 -3.09 -3.82
C LEU A 181 11.29 -3.98 -2.57
N MET A 182 12.29 -3.92 -1.69
CA MET A 182 12.22 -4.61 -0.39
C MET A 182 11.01 -4.13 0.42
N LEU A 183 10.84 -2.81 0.58
CA LEU A 183 9.69 -2.25 1.31
C LEU A 183 8.35 -2.67 0.70
N TYR A 184 8.27 -2.72 -0.62
CA TYR A 184 7.10 -3.19 -1.34
C TYR A 184 6.81 -4.67 -1.06
N GLU A 185 7.83 -5.54 -1.15
CA GLU A 185 7.68 -6.97 -0.83
C GLU A 185 7.22 -7.19 0.60
N TYR A 186 7.81 -6.46 1.56
CA TYR A 186 7.42 -6.56 2.97
C TYR A 186 6.01 -6.02 3.23
N LEU A 187 5.64 -4.89 2.63
CA LEU A 187 4.30 -4.32 2.75
C LEU A 187 3.24 -5.32 2.28
N LEU A 188 3.53 -6.00 1.17
CA LEU A 188 2.61 -6.94 0.56
C LEU A 188 2.74 -8.38 1.09
N HIS A 189 3.65 -8.65 2.02
CA HIS A 189 3.84 -10.00 2.51
C HIS A 189 2.69 -10.42 3.45
N PRO A 190 2.06 -11.60 3.26
CA PRO A 190 0.91 -12.03 4.06
C PRO A 190 1.18 -12.18 5.55
N SER A 191 2.42 -12.45 5.96
CA SER A 191 2.79 -12.52 7.38
C SER A 191 2.80 -11.17 8.08
N HIS A 192 2.71 -10.06 7.35
CA HIS A 192 2.76 -8.70 7.89
C HIS A 192 1.40 -8.02 7.91
N SER A 193 0.40 -8.56 7.21
CA SER A 193 -0.96 -8.03 7.20
C SER A 193 -1.97 -9.03 6.63
N ALA A 194 -3.17 -9.02 7.20
CA ALA A 194 -4.33 -9.76 6.69
C ALA A 194 -5.02 -9.05 5.49
N MET A 195 -4.42 -7.98 4.95
CA MET A 195 -5.07 -7.12 3.94
C MET A 195 -5.55 -7.89 2.72
N TRP A 196 -4.86 -8.96 2.33
CA TRP A 196 -5.18 -9.73 1.13
C TRP A 196 -6.52 -10.44 1.21
N ASP A 197 -7.01 -10.73 2.42
CA ASP A 197 -8.37 -11.21 2.59
C ASP A 197 -9.39 -10.10 2.31
N TYR A 198 -9.04 -8.82 2.48
CA TYR A 198 -9.96 -7.69 2.29
C TYR A 198 -9.87 -7.04 0.90
N VAL A 199 -8.70 -7.06 0.26
CA VAL A 199 -8.46 -6.47 -1.07
C VAL A 199 -9.53 -6.84 -2.11
N PRO A 200 -10.02 -8.10 -2.21
CA PRO A 200 -11.04 -8.46 -3.19
C PRO A 200 -12.36 -7.69 -3.06
N GLN A 201 -12.67 -7.10 -1.90
CA GLN A 201 -13.90 -6.32 -1.71
C GLN A 201 -13.72 -4.81 -1.86
N TRP A 202 -12.48 -4.32 -1.92
CA TRP A 202 -12.26 -2.89 -1.94
C TRP A 202 -12.65 -2.29 -3.28
N GLY A 203 -13.54 -1.30 -3.23
CA GLY A 203 -13.76 -0.36 -4.32
C GLY A 203 -12.56 0.55 -4.51
N TYR A 204 -12.36 1.02 -5.74
CA TYR A 204 -11.26 1.94 -6.09
C TYR A 204 -11.37 3.31 -5.39
N THR A 205 -12.54 3.64 -4.84
CA THR A 205 -12.81 4.83 -4.02
C THR A 205 -12.59 4.63 -2.53
N ASP A 206 -12.38 3.39 -2.10
CA ASP A 206 -12.30 3.07 -0.68
C ASP A 206 -11.00 3.59 -0.08
N PHE A 207 -11.07 3.97 1.20
CA PHE A 207 -9.91 4.48 1.93
C PHE A 207 -8.71 3.52 1.84
N ALA A 208 -8.94 2.24 2.12
CA ALA A 208 -7.91 1.22 2.12
C ALA A 208 -7.24 1.04 0.75
N PHE A 209 -8.04 1.03 -0.32
CA PHE A 209 -7.55 0.93 -1.68
C PHE A 209 -6.65 2.12 -2.02
N ARG A 210 -7.12 3.35 -1.75
CA ARG A 210 -6.35 4.57 -2.02
C ARG A 210 -5.04 4.61 -1.24
N GLU A 211 -5.07 4.27 0.04
CA GLU A 211 -3.86 4.24 0.88
C GLU A 211 -2.83 3.22 0.38
N LEU A 212 -3.26 2.00 0.05
CA LEU A 212 -2.35 0.97 -0.46
C LEU A 212 -1.80 1.34 -1.84
N ALA A 213 -2.66 1.83 -2.74
CA ALA A 213 -2.25 2.29 -4.07
C ALA A 213 -1.23 3.43 -3.96
N PHE A 214 -1.50 4.43 -3.12
CA PHE A 214 -0.60 5.55 -2.89
C PHE A 214 0.73 5.11 -2.29
N ALA A 215 0.74 4.12 -1.39
CA ALA A 215 1.97 3.56 -0.85
C ALA A 215 2.81 2.86 -1.92
N ILE A 216 2.20 1.99 -2.74
CA ILE A 216 2.91 1.31 -3.84
C ILE A 216 3.48 2.33 -4.83
N LEU A 217 2.68 3.33 -5.21
CA LEU A 217 3.11 4.39 -6.13
C LEU A 217 4.23 5.26 -5.52
N SER A 218 4.15 5.59 -4.23
CA SER A 218 5.19 6.37 -3.55
C SER A 218 6.51 5.62 -3.45
N LEU A 219 6.48 4.32 -3.14
CA LEU A 219 7.67 3.47 -3.15
C LEU A 219 8.27 3.38 -4.57
N ALA A 220 7.44 3.13 -5.59
CA ALA A 220 7.88 3.06 -6.97
C ALA A 220 8.48 4.39 -7.46
N ALA A 221 7.89 5.52 -7.07
CA ALA A 221 8.38 6.85 -7.42
C ALA A 221 9.64 7.28 -6.64
N SER A 222 10.14 6.46 -5.72
CA SER A 222 11.19 6.83 -4.77
C SER A 222 10.82 8.04 -3.88
N GLU A 223 9.53 8.25 -3.65
CA GLU A 223 8.95 9.33 -2.85
C GLU A 223 8.77 8.89 -1.38
N PHE A 224 9.87 8.44 -0.78
CA PHE A 224 9.93 8.01 0.60
C PHE A 224 11.28 8.37 1.23
N HIS A 225 11.31 8.42 2.55
CA HIS A 225 12.54 8.43 3.34
C HIS A 225 12.45 7.41 4.47
N LEU A 226 13.61 6.96 4.94
CA LEU A 226 13.71 5.90 5.94
C LEU A 226 13.76 6.47 7.35
N THR A 227 13.09 5.77 8.26
CA THR A 227 13.21 5.96 9.71
C THR A 227 13.44 4.60 10.38
N ASP A 228 13.97 4.61 11.60
CA ASP A 228 14.12 3.41 12.40
C ASP A 228 12.94 3.32 13.35
N VAL A 229 12.10 2.30 13.18
CA VAL A 229 10.87 2.14 13.96
C VAL A 229 11.16 2.02 15.46
N GLN A 230 12.35 1.55 15.84
CA GLN A 230 12.77 1.41 17.24
C GLN A 230 13.07 2.77 17.90
N LYS A 231 13.33 3.81 17.09
CA LYS A 231 13.56 5.18 17.56
C LYS A 231 12.25 5.98 17.68
N LEU A 232 11.12 5.40 17.29
CA LEU A 232 9.81 6.03 17.36
C LEU A 232 9.11 5.67 18.68
N HIS A 233 8.39 6.64 19.25
CA HIS A 233 7.50 6.42 20.38
C HIS A 233 6.20 5.78 19.91
N GLY A 234 5.74 4.75 20.63
CA GLY A 234 4.55 3.99 20.28
C GLY A 234 4.84 2.52 20.03
N HIS A 235 3.83 1.69 20.29
CA HIS A 235 3.92 0.26 20.02
C HIS A 235 3.22 -0.07 18.71
N TYR A 236 3.95 -0.71 17.81
CA TYR A 236 3.35 -1.42 16.68
C TYR A 236 3.17 -2.92 17.00
N ARG A 237 4.08 -3.52 17.79
CA ARG A 237 4.29 -4.99 17.84
C ARG A 237 3.35 -5.79 18.73
N HIS A 238 2.53 -5.14 19.56
CA HIS A 238 1.64 -5.87 20.45
C HIS A 238 0.20 -5.79 19.94
N GLN A 239 -0.35 -6.97 19.66
CA GLN A 239 -1.67 -7.29 19.10
C GLN A 239 -2.85 -6.64 19.84
N SER A 240 -2.60 -6.02 20.99
CA SER A 240 -3.59 -5.39 21.86
C SER A 240 -3.24 -3.94 22.23
N SER A 241 -2.20 -3.33 21.62
CA SER A 241 -1.74 -1.99 22.01
C SER A 241 -1.31 -1.06 20.87
N SER A 242 -1.47 -1.46 19.59
CA SER A 242 -1.23 -0.53 18.49
C SER A 242 -2.22 0.63 18.53
N ARG A 243 -1.70 1.85 18.66
CA ARG A 243 -2.49 3.09 18.77
C ARG A 243 -2.87 3.68 17.42
N GLY A 244 -2.45 3.05 16.33
CA GLY A 244 -2.68 3.53 14.95
C GLY A 244 -1.78 4.68 14.51
N PHE A 245 -0.88 5.16 15.37
CA PHE A 245 0.12 6.18 15.06
C PHE A 245 1.40 5.97 15.89
N LEU A 246 2.49 6.53 15.38
CA LEU A 246 3.79 6.62 16.04
C LEU A 246 4.18 8.09 16.18
N VAL A 247 5.17 8.36 17.01
CA VAL A 247 5.65 9.71 17.27
C VAL A 247 7.17 9.77 17.16
N GLN A 248 7.68 10.78 16.44
CA GLN A 248 9.10 11.04 16.30
C GLN A 248 9.48 12.34 17.04
N ASP A 249 10.59 12.29 17.78
CA ASP A 249 11.20 13.51 18.34
C ASP A 249 11.96 14.23 17.23
N ASP A 250 11.57 15.48 16.92
CA ASP A 250 12.31 16.33 16.01
C ASP A 250 13.36 17.15 16.77
N ALA A 251 14.52 17.37 16.14
CA ALA A 251 15.67 18.06 16.72
C ALA A 251 15.40 19.55 17.04
N HIS A 252 14.32 20.12 16.51
CA HIS A 252 13.97 21.54 16.62
C HIS A 252 12.79 21.82 17.59
N ASP A 253 12.63 21.01 18.64
CA ASP A 253 11.58 21.14 19.68
C ASP A 253 10.14 20.78 19.22
N GLY A 254 10.02 20.25 18.00
CA GLY A 254 8.76 19.73 17.44
C GLY A 254 8.57 18.24 17.75
N THR A 255 7.32 17.81 17.89
CA THR A 255 6.97 16.39 17.92
C THR A 255 6.21 16.07 16.65
N GLU A 256 6.74 15.18 15.82
CA GLU A 256 6.09 14.77 14.59
C GLU A 256 5.19 13.55 14.84
N VAL A 257 3.94 13.67 14.42
CA VAL A 257 2.94 12.60 14.52
C VAL A 257 2.90 11.86 13.19
N LEU A 258 3.08 10.54 13.25
CA LEU A 258 3.15 9.66 12.09
C LEU A 258 2.02 8.61 12.15
N PRO A 259 0.86 8.86 11.53
CA PRO A 259 -0.17 7.84 11.38
C PRO A 259 0.39 6.58 10.70
N ILE A 260 0.01 5.41 11.20
CA ILE A 260 0.35 4.14 10.56
C ILE A 260 -0.51 3.99 9.31
N LEU A 261 0.10 3.58 8.20
CA LEU A 261 -0.59 3.36 6.93
C LEU A 261 -1.84 2.47 7.13
N GLY A 262 -2.99 2.90 6.62
CA GLY A 262 -4.24 2.14 6.71
C GLY A 262 -4.96 2.16 8.07
N ALA A 263 -4.40 2.82 9.09
CA ALA A 263 -5.00 2.88 10.42
C ALA A 263 -6.08 3.97 10.58
N GLY A 264 -6.27 4.86 9.59
CA GLY A 264 -7.28 5.93 9.64
C GLY A 264 -6.99 7.08 10.62
N CYS A 265 -5.94 6.96 11.44
CA CYS A 265 -5.55 8.00 12.39
C CYS A 265 -5.10 9.29 11.67
N HIS A 266 -5.42 10.43 12.28
CA HIS A 266 -5.13 11.75 11.71
C HIS A 266 -5.09 12.82 12.82
N THR A 267 -4.60 14.02 12.53
CA THR A 267 -4.62 15.13 13.48
C THR A 267 -5.88 15.97 13.29
N SER A 268 -6.24 16.82 14.25
CA SER A 268 -7.41 17.73 14.12
C SER A 268 -7.39 18.68 12.91
N VAL A 269 -6.21 18.88 12.30
CA VAL A 269 -6.04 19.75 11.11
C VAL A 269 -5.98 18.96 9.80
N THR A 270 -5.82 17.63 9.87
CA THR A 270 -5.68 16.76 8.69
C THR A 270 -6.86 15.80 8.55
N LYS A 271 -7.06 15.26 7.35
CA LYS A 271 -8.00 14.16 7.11
C LYS A 271 -7.29 12.81 7.30
N PRO A 272 -8.04 11.72 7.56
CA PRO A 272 -7.52 10.36 7.56
C PRO A 272 -6.63 10.06 6.34
N GLY A 273 -5.51 9.37 6.61
CA GLY A 273 -4.61 8.83 5.58
C GLY A 273 -3.71 9.85 4.88
N CYS A 274 -2.76 9.31 4.11
CA CYS A 274 -1.77 10.06 3.35
C CYS A 274 -2.10 10.19 1.85
N ALA A 275 -3.01 9.36 1.32
CA ALA A 275 -3.40 9.36 -0.09
C ALA A 275 -4.33 10.53 -0.47
N PRO A 276 -4.30 10.99 -1.73
CA PRO A 276 -5.32 11.89 -2.28
C PRO A 276 -6.74 11.32 -2.10
N LEU A 277 -7.74 12.20 -1.98
CA LEU A 277 -9.14 11.77 -1.86
C LEU A 277 -9.72 11.39 -3.23
N GLU A 278 -9.24 12.10 -4.25
CA GLU A 278 -9.58 11.89 -5.65
C GLU A 278 -9.03 10.55 -6.14
N THR A 279 -9.77 9.90 -7.03
CA THR A 279 -9.32 8.66 -7.71
C THR A 279 -8.56 8.95 -9.00
N MET A 280 -8.53 10.21 -9.44
CA MET A 280 -7.70 10.68 -10.55
C MET A 280 -6.91 11.91 -10.12
N TYR A 281 -5.59 11.82 -10.15
CA TYR A 281 -4.70 12.89 -9.72
C TYR A 281 -3.33 12.80 -10.39
N TYR A 282 -2.65 13.94 -10.55
CA TYR A 282 -1.26 13.93 -10.97
C TYR A 282 -0.35 13.58 -9.80
N PHE A 283 0.56 12.63 -10.01
CA PHE A 283 1.60 12.24 -9.07
C PHE A 283 2.93 12.17 -9.80
N GLN A 284 3.91 12.97 -9.36
CA GLN A 284 5.24 13.06 -9.99
C GLN A 284 5.17 13.22 -11.52
N GLY A 285 4.30 14.12 -11.99
CA GLY A 285 4.13 14.43 -13.42
C GLY A 285 3.30 13.43 -14.23
N ILE A 286 2.89 12.31 -13.64
CA ILE A 286 2.07 11.27 -14.31
C ILE A 286 0.63 11.33 -13.80
N LEU A 287 -0.36 11.23 -14.69
CA LEU A 287 -1.77 11.15 -14.30
C LEU A 287 -2.07 9.73 -13.79
N ILE A 288 -2.42 9.61 -12.51
CA ILE A 288 -2.84 8.35 -11.91
C ILE A 288 -4.37 8.28 -11.99
N SER A 289 -4.90 7.14 -12.44
CA SER A 289 -6.32 6.82 -12.42
C SER A 289 -6.52 5.51 -11.68
N LEU A 290 -7.04 5.56 -10.45
CA LEU A 290 -7.37 4.39 -9.66
C LEU A 290 -8.61 3.70 -10.23
N VAL A 291 -8.50 2.39 -10.48
CA VAL A 291 -9.55 1.58 -11.13
C VAL A 291 -9.66 0.19 -10.50
N THR A 292 -10.80 -0.47 -10.69
CA THR A 292 -10.95 -1.88 -10.34
C THR A 292 -10.20 -2.77 -11.33
N ALA A 293 -9.89 -4.02 -10.95
CA ALA A 293 -9.25 -4.96 -11.85
C ALA A 293 -10.18 -5.31 -13.03
N GLU A 294 -11.48 -5.42 -12.75
CA GLU A 294 -12.55 -5.68 -13.72
C GLU A 294 -12.58 -4.61 -14.81
N ALA A 295 -12.43 -3.33 -14.44
CA ALA A 295 -12.36 -2.23 -15.40
C ALA A 295 -11.16 -2.36 -16.35
N LEU A 296 -10.02 -2.86 -15.87
CA LEU A 296 -8.83 -3.09 -16.70
C LEU A 296 -8.99 -4.28 -17.66
N PHE A 297 -9.68 -5.34 -17.25
CA PHE A 297 -9.84 -6.55 -18.06
C PHE A 297 -11.03 -6.49 -19.03
N HIS A 298 -12.16 -5.92 -18.60
CA HIS A 298 -13.43 -5.99 -19.33
C HIS A 298 -13.86 -4.65 -19.92
N GLU A 299 -13.51 -3.54 -19.29
CA GLU A 299 -13.98 -2.19 -19.67
C GLU A 299 -12.83 -1.24 -20.07
N ARG A 300 -11.70 -1.84 -20.47
CA ARG A 300 -10.43 -1.18 -20.72
C ARG A 300 -10.54 0.10 -21.56
N ASN A 301 -11.23 0.01 -22.69
CA ASN A 301 -11.28 1.11 -23.66
C ASN A 301 -12.00 2.33 -23.09
N ALA A 302 -13.14 2.10 -22.42
CA ALA A 302 -13.87 3.15 -21.71
C ALA A 302 -13.03 3.73 -20.57
N ALA A 303 -12.30 2.88 -19.83
CA ALA A 303 -11.49 3.35 -18.70
C ALA A 303 -10.33 4.24 -19.16
N ILE A 304 -9.65 3.84 -20.25
CA ILE A 304 -8.61 4.64 -20.90
C ILE A 304 -9.19 5.98 -21.35
N ALA A 305 -10.30 5.98 -22.08
CA ALA A 305 -10.90 7.22 -22.55
C ALA A 305 -11.33 8.15 -21.40
N LYS A 306 -11.91 7.62 -20.31
CA LYS A 306 -12.25 8.41 -19.12
C LYS A 306 -11.03 9.13 -18.55
N ALA A 307 -9.90 8.44 -18.43
CA ALA A 307 -8.66 9.03 -17.94
C ALA A 307 -8.02 10.02 -18.93
N VAL A 308 -8.04 9.71 -20.23
CA VAL A 308 -7.55 10.60 -21.30
C VAL A 308 -8.30 11.92 -21.29
N GLU A 309 -9.63 11.90 -21.19
CA GLU A 309 -10.45 13.11 -21.18
C GLU A 309 -10.16 14.00 -19.96
N VAL A 310 -9.96 13.40 -18.78
CA VAL A 310 -9.54 14.14 -17.59
C VAL A 310 -8.14 14.72 -17.78
N GLY A 311 -7.21 13.97 -18.38
CA GLY A 311 -5.88 14.46 -18.71
C GLY A 311 -5.89 15.60 -19.71
N LEU A 312 -6.73 15.56 -20.75
CA LEU A 312 -6.87 16.63 -21.74
C LEU A 312 -7.37 17.94 -21.14
N GLN A 313 -8.19 17.87 -20.08
CA GLN A 313 -8.64 19.07 -19.35
C GLN A 313 -7.50 19.81 -18.65
N SER A 314 -6.35 19.16 -18.41
CA SER A 314 -5.16 19.82 -17.85
C SER A 314 -4.47 20.78 -18.83
N GLY A 315 -4.80 20.71 -20.12
CA GLY A 315 -4.19 21.53 -21.17
C GLY A 315 -2.83 21.02 -21.68
N ASN A 316 -2.33 19.92 -21.14
CA ASN A 316 -1.08 19.29 -21.62
C ASN A 316 -1.30 18.59 -22.97
N LYS A 317 -0.41 18.86 -23.92
CA LYS A 317 -0.43 18.22 -25.25
C LYS A 317 0.20 16.84 -25.28
N GLU A 318 1.10 16.57 -24.34
CA GLU A 318 1.78 15.30 -24.17
C GLU A 318 1.80 14.96 -22.69
N PHE A 319 1.31 13.78 -22.33
CA PHE A 319 1.31 13.31 -20.95
C PHE A 319 1.17 11.79 -20.88
N GLU A 320 1.56 11.23 -19.74
CA GLU A 320 1.47 9.81 -19.44
C GLU A 320 0.38 9.58 -18.39
N ILE A 321 -0.32 8.44 -18.50
CA ILE A 321 -1.35 8.01 -17.57
C ILE A 321 -1.00 6.59 -17.10
N ILE A 322 -1.22 6.33 -15.81
CA ILE A 322 -1.26 4.98 -15.25
C ILE A 322 -2.68 4.71 -14.77
N LEU A 323 -3.38 3.80 -15.42
CA LEU A 323 -4.59 3.20 -14.87
C LEU A 323 -4.14 2.12 -13.89
N PHE A 324 -4.33 2.36 -12.60
CA PHE A 324 -3.73 1.57 -11.53
C PHE A 324 -4.78 0.82 -10.73
N SER A 325 -4.58 -0.49 -10.60
CA SER A 325 -5.21 -1.34 -9.61
C SER A 325 -4.13 -2.01 -8.76
N ILE A 326 -4.46 -2.47 -7.55
CA ILE A 326 -3.47 -3.06 -6.62
C ILE A 326 -2.69 -4.21 -7.25
N LYS A 327 -3.33 -5.03 -8.10
CA LYS A 327 -2.73 -6.21 -8.72
C LYS A 327 -2.21 -5.99 -10.15
N CYS A 328 -2.70 -4.98 -10.86
CA CYS A 328 -2.39 -4.78 -12.27
C CYS A 328 -2.55 -3.33 -12.69
N MET A 329 -1.95 -2.98 -13.83
CA MET A 329 -2.03 -1.63 -14.39
C MET A 329 -2.09 -1.64 -15.91
N ILE A 330 -2.46 -0.49 -16.48
CA ILE A 330 -2.23 -0.15 -17.88
C ILE A 330 -1.50 1.19 -17.93
N VAL A 331 -0.48 1.25 -18.77
CA VAL A 331 0.25 2.47 -19.08
C VAL A 331 -0.29 3.06 -20.38
N VAL A 332 -0.53 4.36 -20.40
CA VAL A 332 -1.02 5.10 -21.56
C VAL A 332 -0.12 6.31 -21.80
N LYS A 333 0.24 6.54 -23.06
CA LYS A 333 0.87 7.77 -23.54
C LYS A 333 -0.10 8.49 -24.45
N VAL A 334 -0.33 9.77 -24.17
CA VAL A 334 -1.24 10.62 -24.92
C VAL A 334 -0.43 11.73 -25.59
N SER A 335 -0.67 11.95 -26.88
CA SER A 335 -0.19 13.12 -27.59
C SER A 335 -1.33 13.76 -28.41
N VAL A 336 -1.29 15.09 -28.54
CA VAL A 336 -2.28 15.86 -29.30
C VAL A 336 -1.57 16.69 -30.38
N GLU A 337 -1.80 16.34 -31.63
CA GLU A 337 -1.28 17.02 -32.82
C GLU A 337 -2.42 17.45 -33.73
N ASP A 338 -2.51 18.74 -34.08
CA ASP A 338 -3.50 19.29 -35.03
C ASP A 338 -4.95 18.79 -34.79
N ASP A 339 -5.42 18.86 -33.54
CA ASP A 339 -6.73 18.39 -33.05
C ASP A 339 -6.96 16.86 -33.12
N VAL A 340 -5.93 16.09 -33.45
CA VAL A 340 -5.93 14.62 -33.40
C VAL A 340 -5.31 14.16 -32.10
N THR A 341 -6.07 13.41 -31.30
CA THR A 341 -5.56 12.74 -30.09
C THR A 341 -5.06 11.34 -30.45
N SER A 342 -3.77 11.12 -30.24
CA SER A 342 -3.10 9.84 -30.34
C SER A 342 -2.94 9.21 -28.96
N VAL A 343 -3.37 7.96 -28.82
CA VAL A 343 -3.37 7.21 -27.56
C VAL A 343 -2.62 5.91 -27.77
N ALA A 344 -1.40 5.83 -27.26
CA ALA A 344 -0.61 4.60 -27.22
C ALA A 344 -0.77 3.95 -25.86
N HIS A 345 -1.08 2.65 -25.76
CA HIS A 345 -1.18 2.00 -24.44
C HIS A 345 -0.66 0.57 -24.43
N SER A 346 -0.28 0.11 -23.25
CA SER A 346 0.15 -1.27 -23.02
C SER A 346 -1.04 -2.24 -23.00
N GLY A 347 -0.75 -3.55 -22.94
CA GLY A 347 -1.68 -4.52 -22.38
C GLY A 347 -1.85 -4.35 -20.86
N VAL A 348 -2.63 -5.22 -20.23
CA VAL A 348 -2.72 -5.28 -18.76
C VAL A 348 -1.42 -5.87 -18.24
N LEU A 349 -0.71 -5.10 -17.40
CA LEU A 349 0.56 -5.47 -16.81
C LEU A 349 0.35 -5.89 -15.35
N PRO A 350 0.83 -7.05 -14.92
CA PRO A 350 0.75 -7.45 -13.51
C PRO A 350 1.73 -6.63 -12.66
N ILE A 351 1.23 -6.06 -11.56
CA ILE A 351 2.04 -5.40 -10.52
C ILE A 351 2.57 -6.43 -9.53
N THR A 352 1.71 -7.38 -9.15
CA THR A 352 2.01 -8.51 -8.28
C THR A 352 2.07 -9.82 -9.09
N ASN A 353 2.72 -10.85 -8.56
CA ASN A 353 2.92 -12.14 -9.25
C ASN A 353 1.66 -13.02 -9.42
N GLY A 354 0.47 -12.44 -9.55
CA GLY A 354 -0.77 -13.15 -9.88
C GLY A 354 -1.30 -14.15 -8.83
N GLY A 355 -0.57 -14.40 -7.73
CA GLY A 355 -1.07 -15.17 -6.59
C GLY A 355 -2.12 -14.41 -5.78
N ALA A 356 -2.93 -15.15 -5.00
CA ALA A 356 -3.87 -14.57 -4.03
C ALA A 356 -3.15 -13.62 -3.03
N ALA A 357 -1.85 -13.88 -2.80
CA ALA A 357 -0.89 -12.94 -2.25
C ALA A 357 0.48 -13.15 -2.93
N PRO A 358 1.35 -12.13 -3.01
CA PRO A 358 2.69 -12.30 -3.54
C PRO A 358 3.51 -13.19 -2.60
N PHE A 359 3.93 -14.36 -3.10
CA PHE A 359 5.02 -15.10 -2.48
C PHE A 359 6.33 -14.38 -2.79
N PRO A 360 7.26 -14.25 -1.83
CA PRO A 360 8.54 -13.62 -2.11
C PRO A 360 9.29 -14.41 -3.20
N PRO A 361 9.98 -13.73 -4.12
CA PRO A 361 10.88 -14.38 -5.05
C PRO A 361 11.99 -15.12 -4.29
N VAL A 362 12.36 -16.28 -4.84
CA VAL A 362 13.51 -17.07 -4.40
C VAL A 362 14.77 -16.24 -4.62
N ALA A 363 15.59 -16.12 -3.56
CA ALA A 363 16.95 -15.56 -3.45
C ALA A 363 17.49 -14.73 -4.65
N GLY A 364 17.83 -13.46 -4.37
CA GLY A 364 18.53 -12.54 -5.28
C GLY A 364 17.65 -11.42 -5.85
N THR A 365 18.19 -10.20 -5.99
CA THR A 365 17.43 -9.05 -6.56
C THR A 365 17.22 -9.13 -8.06
N GLU A 366 18.08 -9.85 -8.79
CA GLU A 366 17.85 -10.14 -10.21
C GLU A 366 16.51 -10.88 -10.38
N SER A 367 16.25 -11.86 -9.51
CA SER A 367 15.01 -12.62 -9.42
C SER A 367 13.84 -11.72 -8.97
N ALA A 368 14.06 -10.76 -8.06
CA ALA A 368 13.00 -9.88 -7.55
C ALA A 368 12.46 -8.85 -8.56
N LEU A 369 13.33 -8.20 -9.34
CA LEU A 369 12.90 -7.33 -10.45
C LEU A 369 12.25 -8.13 -11.58
N GLN A 370 12.72 -9.36 -11.84
CA GLN A 370 12.08 -10.31 -12.76
C GLN A 370 10.73 -10.81 -12.23
N ALA A 371 10.57 -10.92 -10.92
CA ALA A 371 9.34 -11.33 -10.24
C ALA A 371 8.33 -10.19 -10.08
N HIS A 372 8.75 -8.93 -10.12
CA HIS A 372 7.86 -7.79 -10.00
C HIS A 372 7.98 -6.84 -11.20
N PRO A 373 7.74 -7.35 -12.44
CA PRO A 373 7.98 -6.56 -13.66
C PRO A 373 7.11 -5.31 -13.72
N GLY A 374 5.86 -5.35 -13.22
CA GLY A 374 5.01 -4.16 -13.17
C GLY A 374 5.52 -3.08 -12.22
N PHE A 375 6.03 -3.46 -11.04
CA PHE A 375 6.62 -2.49 -10.10
C PHE A 375 7.90 -1.87 -10.68
N ALA A 376 8.74 -2.68 -11.34
CA ALA A 376 9.92 -2.20 -12.04
C ALA A 376 9.58 -1.20 -13.16
N ILE A 377 8.51 -1.45 -13.91
CA ILE A 377 8.00 -0.53 -14.93
C ILE A 377 7.58 0.80 -14.29
N LEU A 378 6.87 0.78 -13.16
CA LEU A 378 6.53 2.01 -12.42
C LEU A 378 7.78 2.80 -12.02
N GLN A 379 8.80 2.13 -11.46
CA GLN A 379 10.06 2.79 -11.10
C GLN A 379 10.70 3.48 -12.30
N ILE A 380 10.74 2.82 -13.45
CA ILE A 380 11.31 3.36 -14.69
C ILE A 380 10.50 4.57 -15.17
N MET A 381 9.17 4.48 -15.17
CA MET A 381 8.31 5.57 -15.63
C MET A 381 8.47 6.81 -14.76
N PHE A 382 8.41 6.66 -13.43
CA PHE A 382 8.61 7.79 -12.53
C PHE A 382 10.02 8.37 -12.62
N GLU A 383 11.05 7.54 -12.80
CA GLU A 383 12.41 8.02 -13.00
C GLU A 383 12.56 8.81 -14.31
N GLN A 384 11.98 8.31 -15.41
CA GLN A 384 11.98 9.03 -16.69
C GLN A 384 11.23 10.36 -16.58
N GLN A 385 10.07 10.38 -15.93
CA GLN A 385 9.30 11.60 -15.77
C GLN A 385 10.03 12.61 -14.89
N ALA A 386 10.58 12.18 -13.75
CA ALA A 386 11.37 13.06 -12.89
C ALA A 386 12.62 13.60 -13.60
N GLN A 387 13.28 12.81 -14.45
CA GLN A 387 14.40 13.29 -15.25
C GLN A 387 13.96 14.35 -16.28
N LYS A 388 12.83 14.16 -16.96
CA LYS A 388 12.26 15.18 -17.86
C LYS A 388 11.99 16.48 -17.11
N ASP A 389 11.35 16.38 -15.94
CA ASP A 389 11.03 17.54 -15.10
C ASP A 389 12.28 18.25 -14.59
N LEU A 390 13.37 17.52 -14.39
CA LEU A 390 14.64 18.09 -13.93
C LEU A 390 15.51 18.69 -15.04
N GLN A 391 15.29 18.34 -16.31
CA GLN A 391 16.08 18.85 -17.44
C GLN A 391 16.01 20.38 -17.60
N GLN A 392 14.95 21.01 -17.10
CA GLN A 392 14.80 22.46 -17.10
C GLN A 392 15.74 23.17 -16.10
N PHE A 393 16.28 22.43 -15.11
CA PHE A 393 17.15 22.99 -14.09
C PHE A 393 18.62 22.90 -14.49
N SER A 394 19.41 23.88 -14.02
CA SER A 394 20.86 23.86 -14.23
C SER A 394 21.51 22.65 -13.55
N ARG A 395 22.69 22.23 -14.05
CA ARG A 395 23.52 21.20 -13.39
C ARG A 395 24.12 21.65 -12.05
N GLY A 396 23.81 22.87 -11.61
CA GLY A 396 24.37 23.51 -10.42
C GLY A 396 25.76 24.11 -10.67
N VAL A 397 26.34 24.68 -9.61
CA VAL A 397 27.61 25.44 -9.64
C VAL A 397 28.81 24.59 -9.19
N PHE A 398 28.60 23.68 -8.23
CA PHE A 398 29.67 22.83 -7.70
C PHE A 398 29.84 21.52 -8.48
N PRO A 399 31.04 20.91 -8.44
CA PRO A 399 31.25 19.56 -8.93
C PRO A 399 30.39 18.51 -8.18
N PRO A 400 30.03 17.38 -8.82
CA PRO A 400 29.24 16.31 -8.20
C PRO A 400 29.80 15.79 -6.87
N GLU A 401 31.12 15.79 -6.71
CA GLU A 401 31.81 15.33 -5.49
C GLU A 401 31.47 16.20 -4.28
N ILE A 402 31.32 17.52 -4.48
CA ILE A 402 30.92 18.44 -3.42
C ILE A 402 29.46 18.22 -3.04
N TYR A 403 28.59 17.95 -4.01
CA TYR A 403 27.19 17.63 -3.71
C TYR A 403 27.06 16.30 -2.96
N ALA A 404 27.82 15.28 -3.35
CA ALA A 404 27.85 14.00 -2.65
C ALA A 404 28.34 14.17 -1.20
N GLU A 405 29.34 15.02 -0.98
CA GLU A 405 29.81 15.33 0.37
C GLU A 405 28.74 16.07 1.18
N ILE A 406 28.08 17.08 0.62
CA ILE A 406 26.96 17.78 1.28
C ILE A 406 25.86 16.79 1.66
N LEU A 407 25.45 15.93 0.72
CA LEU A 407 24.41 14.92 0.94
C LEU A 407 24.79 13.86 1.98
N SER A 408 26.07 13.69 2.29
CA SER A 408 26.47 12.77 3.36
C SER A 408 26.23 13.30 4.78
N TYR A 409 25.88 14.58 4.92
CA TYR A 409 25.56 15.23 6.19
C TYR A 409 24.08 15.57 6.36
N VAL A 410 23.24 15.30 5.35
CA VAL A 410 21.80 15.61 5.44
C VAL A 410 21.04 14.44 6.03
N ASP A 411 19.93 14.73 6.70
CA ASP A 411 18.98 13.72 7.16
C ASP A 411 18.19 13.12 5.98
N PRO A 412 17.54 11.94 6.17
CA PRO A 412 16.79 11.28 5.10
C PRO A 412 15.69 12.13 4.45
N CYS A 413 15.00 12.99 5.21
CA CYS A 413 13.94 13.86 4.67
C CYS A 413 14.54 14.96 3.80
N THR A 414 15.64 15.58 4.25
CA THR A 414 16.38 16.59 3.46
C THR A 414 17.01 15.97 2.21
N GLU A 415 17.51 14.74 2.27
CA GLU A 415 18.03 14.02 1.09
C GLU A 415 16.94 13.87 0.01
N LEU A 416 15.74 13.46 0.40
CA LEU A 416 14.60 13.34 -0.51
C LEU A 416 14.25 14.68 -1.14
N ALA A 417 14.24 15.77 -0.39
CA ALA A 417 14.01 17.11 -0.93
C ALA A 417 15.10 17.52 -1.94
N CYS A 418 16.37 17.24 -1.63
CA CYS A 418 17.49 17.49 -2.52
C CYS A 418 17.39 16.72 -3.84
N SER A 419 16.83 15.50 -3.84
CA SER A 419 16.65 14.69 -5.07
C SER A 419 15.80 15.37 -6.17
N LYS A 420 15.10 16.46 -5.83
CA LYS A 420 14.19 17.21 -6.70
C LYS A 420 14.76 18.53 -7.22
N VAL A 421 16.00 18.89 -6.86
CA VAL A 421 16.52 20.24 -7.17
C VAL A 421 17.30 20.31 -8.49
N SER A 422 17.91 19.22 -8.93
CA SER A 422 18.65 19.15 -10.20
C SER A 422 18.89 17.71 -10.64
N PRO A 423 19.21 17.48 -11.93
CA PRO A 423 19.58 16.15 -12.42
C PRO A 423 20.79 15.54 -11.69
N VAL A 424 21.75 16.37 -11.26
CA VAL A 424 22.97 15.90 -10.58
C VAL A 424 22.64 15.41 -9.17
N PHE A 425 21.89 16.19 -8.40
CA PHE A 425 21.43 15.78 -7.08
C PHE A 425 20.59 14.51 -7.14
N ARG A 426 19.64 14.42 -8.09
CA ARG A 426 18.85 13.21 -8.29
C ARG A 426 19.72 11.99 -8.56
N SER A 427 20.67 12.11 -9.48
CA SER A 427 21.58 11.00 -9.82
C SER A 427 22.36 10.51 -8.60
N ILE A 428 22.80 11.42 -7.72
CA ILE A 428 23.50 11.05 -6.49
C ILE A 428 22.54 10.37 -5.52
N CYS A 429 21.39 10.98 -5.18
CA CYS A 429 20.38 10.42 -4.28
C CYS A 429 19.74 9.10 -4.77
N GLN A 430 19.90 8.75 -6.05
CA GLN A 430 19.52 7.43 -6.57
C GLN A 430 20.64 6.40 -6.36
N ALA A 431 21.91 6.82 -6.48
CA ALA A 431 23.08 5.96 -6.28
C ALA A 431 23.42 5.72 -4.80
N GLN A 432 22.96 6.58 -3.89
CA GLN A 432 23.14 6.44 -2.45
C GLN A 432 21.82 6.71 -1.71
N VAL A 433 21.67 6.18 -0.51
CA VAL A 433 20.48 6.40 0.33
C VAL A 433 20.90 6.72 1.75
N THR A 434 20.46 7.86 2.26
CA THR A 434 20.62 8.20 3.67
C THR A 434 19.62 7.39 4.50
N THR A 435 20.13 6.65 5.48
CA THR A 435 19.34 5.87 6.42
C THR A 435 19.54 6.41 7.85
N PRO A 436 18.73 5.97 8.81
CA PRO A 436 18.89 6.34 10.22
C PRO A 436 20.24 5.97 10.84
N ASP A 437 20.97 5.04 10.22
CA ASP A 437 22.22 4.49 10.74
C ASP A 437 23.44 4.91 9.91
N GLY A 438 23.23 5.56 8.76
CA GLY A 438 24.30 6.11 7.93
C GLY A 438 23.95 6.20 6.45
N LEU A 439 24.94 6.56 5.64
CA LEU A 439 24.78 6.67 4.19
C LEU A 439 25.12 5.35 3.52
N VAL A 440 24.13 4.70 2.91
CA VAL A 440 24.32 3.50 2.09
C VAL A 440 24.75 3.91 0.68
N THR A 441 25.87 3.36 0.21
CA THR A 441 26.47 3.68 -1.10
C THR A 441 26.44 2.52 -2.07
N LYS A 442 26.24 1.29 -1.57
CA LYS A 442 26.22 0.08 -2.38
C LYS A 442 25.27 -0.95 -1.78
N PHE A 443 24.69 -1.76 -2.65
CA PHE A 443 24.01 -2.99 -2.30
C PHE A 443 24.58 -4.14 -3.13
N GLU A 444 24.85 -5.28 -2.50
CA GLU A 444 25.28 -6.50 -3.16
C GLU A 444 24.33 -7.64 -2.78
N THR A 445 23.89 -8.42 -3.77
CA THR A 445 23.14 -9.64 -3.52
C THR A 445 24.03 -10.70 -2.94
N ILE A 446 23.51 -11.49 -2.00
CA ILE A 446 24.16 -12.72 -1.58
C ILE A 446 23.64 -13.83 -2.48
N ASP A 447 24.53 -14.40 -3.31
CA ASP A 447 24.26 -15.63 -4.04
C ASP A 447 24.14 -16.78 -3.03
N GLY A 448 22.93 -17.26 -2.77
CA GLY A 448 22.70 -18.33 -1.80
C GLY A 448 22.86 -19.72 -2.40
N GLU A 449 23.81 -20.51 -1.91
CA GLU A 449 23.78 -21.98 -2.03
C GLU A 449 22.48 -22.53 -1.39
N GLU A 450 21.71 -23.29 -2.17
CA GLU A 450 20.38 -23.84 -1.81
C GLU A 450 20.41 -24.93 -0.70
N ASP A 451 21.59 -25.41 -0.30
CA ASP A 451 21.72 -26.79 0.21
C ASP A 451 21.84 -26.99 1.73
N LYS A 452 21.70 -25.94 2.55
CA LYS A 452 21.72 -26.13 4.03
C LYS A 452 20.31 -26.02 4.63
N PRO A 453 19.83 -27.03 5.37
CA PRO A 453 18.60 -26.92 6.15
C PRO A 453 18.81 -25.85 7.23
N ARG A 454 18.30 -24.65 6.99
CA ARG A 454 18.37 -23.54 7.94
C ARG A 454 17.33 -23.78 9.04
N SER A 455 17.70 -23.49 10.29
CA SER A 455 16.77 -23.61 11.41
C SER A 455 15.62 -22.61 11.26
N TYR A 456 14.46 -22.96 11.81
CA TYR A 456 13.20 -22.21 11.69
C TYR A 456 13.24 -20.74 12.19
N HIS A 457 14.35 -20.27 12.75
CA HIS A 457 14.45 -18.97 13.43
C HIS A 457 15.57 -18.07 12.86
N GLN A 458 16.21 -18.47 11.76
CA GLN A 458 17.28 -17.69 11.15
C GLN A 458 16.77 -16.89 9.95
N LEU A 459 16.88 -15.55 10.06
CA LEU A 459 16.62 -14.64 8.95
C LEU A 459 17.54 -15.00 7.76
N VAL A 460 16.97 -15.07 6.56
CA VAL A 460 17.72 -15.44 5.34
C VAL A 460 18.37 -14.18 4.78
N PRO A 461 19.71 -14.09 4.63
CA PRO A 461 20.33 -12.89 4.09
C PRO A 461 19.78 -12.56 2.69
N PHE A 462 19.23 -11.35 2.50
CA PHE A 462 18.76 -10.83 1.22
C PHE A 462 19.92 -10.27 0.39
N GLY A 463 20.85 -9.60 1.08
CA GLY A 463 22.02 -8.96 0.52
C GLY A 463 22.74 -8.12 1.57
N THR A 464 23.82 -7.48 1.18
CA THR A 464 24.63 -6.61 2.03
C THR A 464 24.55 -5.17 1.55
N PHE A 465 24.31 -4.25 2.48
CA PHE A 465 24.54 -2.83 2.26
C PHE A 465 25.96 -2.46 2.68
N THR A 466 26.64 -1.68 1.85
CA THR A 466 27.89 -1.01 2.22
C THR A 466 27.60 0.45 2.53
N PHE A 467 28.07 0.91 3.68
CA PHE A 467 27.96 2.30 4.11
C PHE A 467 29.18 3.11 3.68
N LYS A 468 29.07 4.45 3.66
CA LYS A 468 30.17 5.37 3.31
C LYS A 468 31.41 5.17 4.19
N ASP A 469 31.22 4.80 5.46
CA ASP A 469 32.28 4.51 6.42
C ASP A 469 32.84 3.07 6.30
N MET A 470 32.49 2.35 5.22
CA MET A 470 32.88 0.98 4.94
C MET A 470 32.30 -0.06 5.90
N LYS A 471 31.40 0.33 6.81
CA LYS A 471 30.60 -0.66 7.55
C LYS A 471 29.73 -1.44 6.59
N VAL A 472 29.53 -2.71 6.90
CA VAL A 472 28.65 -3.61 6.15
C VAL A 472 27.50 -4.01 7.05
N ALA A 473 26.27 -3.84 6.56
CA ALA A 473 25.11 -4.41 7.21
C ALA A 473 24.48 -5.45 6.30
N THR A 474 24.19 -6.61 6.87
CA THR A 474 23.43 -7.66 6.20
C THR A 474 21.96 -7.39 6.40
N VAL A 475 21.23 -7.33 5.29
CA VAL A 475 19.76 -7.30 5.30
C VAL A 475 19.25 -8.71 5.33
N ALA A 476 18.22 -8.93 6.12
CA ALA A 476 17.70 -10.26 6.35
C ALA A 476 16.23 -10.35 5.92
N GLN A 477 15.88 -11.32 5.07
CA GLN A 477 14.51 -11.67 4.69
C GLN A 477 13.71 -12.17 5.89
N PRO A 478 12.38 -11.96 5.90
CA PRO A 478 11.48 -12.71 6.76
C PRO A 478 11.66 -14.21 6.47
N CYS A 479 11.61 -15.05 7.51
CA CYS A 479 11.64 -16.50 7.33
C CYS A 479 10.51 -16.96 6.38
N ARG A 480 10.76 -18.01 5.58
CA ARG A 480 9.82 -18.57 4.57
C ARG A 480 8.47 -19.08 5.12
N HIS A 481 8.24 -19.02 6.43
CA HIS A 481 7.00 -19.48 7.05
C HIS A 481 6.20 -18.30 7.61
N PHE A 482 4.89 -18.37 7.40
CA PHE A 482 3.90 -17.32 7.58
C PHE A 482 3.83 -16.72 9.01
N ASP A 483 4.47 -17.34 10.00
CA ASP A 483 4.25 -17.00 11.42
C ASP A 483 5.48 -16.47 12.18
N ASP A 484 6.70 -16.53 11.64
CA ASP A 484 7.90 -16.39 12.47
C ASP A 484 8.86 -15.29 12.00
N PHE A 485 8.38 -14.04 11.96
CA PHE A 485 9.32 -12.96 12.22
C PHE A 485 9.74 -13.09 13.69
N PRO A 486 11.04 -13.15 14.04
CA PRO A 486 11.44 -13.27 15.42
C PRO A 486 10.84 -12.08 16.20
N THR A 487 9.87 -12.39 17.06
CA THR A 487 9.25 -11.45 18.01
C THR A 487 10.30 -10.78 18.89
N ALA A 488 11.50 -11.37 18.97
CA ALA A 488 12.67 -10.92 19.72
C ALA A 488 13.80 -10.30 18.88
N PHE A 489 13.59 -9.87 17.63
CA PHE A 489 14.62 -9.10 16.94
C PHE A 489 14.77 -7.71 17.57
N ASN A 490 15.94 -7.45 18.15
CA ASN A 490 16.30 -6.25 18.90
C ASN A 490 17.25 -5.29 18.13
N GLY A 491 17.57 -5.58 16.87
CA GLY A 491 18.38 -4.69 16.03
C GLY A 491 17.58 -3.57 15.36
N PRO A 492 18.23 -2.63 14.66
CA PRO A 492 17.57 -1.56 13.91
C PRO A 492 16.60 -2.12 12.87
N GLN A 493 15.47 -1.42 12.68
CA GLN A 493 14.45 -1.82 11.71
C GLN A 493 13.98 -0.64 10.89
N TRP A 494 14.41 -0.59 9.64
CA TRP A 494 14.04 0.51 8.75
C TRP A 494 12.62 0.33 8.23
N CYS A 495 11.85 1.40 8.30
CA CYS A 495 10.54 1.51 7.66
C CYS A 495 10.46 2.82 6.87
N ALA A 496 9.52 2.89 5.95
CA ALA A 496 9.34 4.07 5.10
C ALA A 496 8.33 5.04 5.68
N ILE A 497 8.63 6.33 5.59
CA ILE A 497 7.65 7.41 5.70
C ILE A 497 7.36 7.92 4.29
N ILE A 498 6.08 8.00 3.94
CA ILE A 498 5.58 8.49 2.65
C ILE A 498 4.61 9.65 2.85
N GLY A 499 4.30 10.35 1.76
CA GLY A 499 3.44 11.54 1.78
C GLY A 499 4.23 12.83 1.96
N THR A 500 3.53 13.97 1.93
CA THR A 500 4.15 15.30 1.94
C THR A 500 3.38 16.27 2.83
N GLY A 501 4.09 17.28 3.34
CA GLY A 501 3.50 18.28 4.24
C GLY A 501 2.93 17.62 5.50
N GLU A 502 1.70 17.97 5.84
CA GLU A 502 0.99 17.45 7.02
C GLU A 502 0.32 16.09 6.79
N ARG A 503 0.27 15.61 5.54
CA ARG A 503 -0.32 14.30 5.18
C ARG A 503 0.77 13.28 4.92
N LYS A 504 1.38 12.82 6.00
CA LYS A 504 2.38 11.74 6.01
C LYS A 504 1.82 10.51 6.71
N CYS A 505 2.38 9.36 6.36
CA CYS A 505 2.11 8.11 7.05
C CYS A 505 3.38 7.26 7.10
N VAL A 506 3.50 6.42 8.13
CA VAL A 506 4.59 5.45 8.27
C VAL A 506 4.10 4.05 7.87
N ILE A 507 4.88 3.38 7.03
CA ILE A 507 4.64 1.99 6.60
C ILE A 507 5.25 1.04 7.63
N ALA A 508 4.74 1.06 8.86
CA ALA A 508 5.27 0.25 9.96
C ALA A 508 5.05 -1.27 9.75
N GLN A 509 4.16 -1.64 8.83
CA GLN A 509 3.98 -3.03 8.36
C GLN A 509 5.24 -3.55 7.64
N ALA A 510 5.96 -2.69 6.93
CA ALA A 510 7.12 -3.04 6.14
C ALA A 510 8.42 -2.64 6.84
N ARG A 511 9.06 -3.60 7.51
CA ARG A 511 10.26 -3.38 8.32
C ARG A 511 11.43 -4.20 7.81
N ILE A 512 12.46 -3.53 7.31
CA ILE A 512 13.72 -4.15 6.89
C ILE A 512 14.60 -4.34 8.14
N PRO A 513 14.84 -5.57 8.62
CA PRO A 513 15.74 -5.81 9.74
C PRO A 513 17.19 -5.65 9.28
N ILE A 514 17.97 -4.92 10.07
CA ILE A 514 19.36 -4.62 9.76
C ILE A 514 20.27 -5.33 10.76
N ILE A 515 21.12 -6.21 10.26
CA ILE A 515 22.15 -6.89 11.04
C ILE A 515 23.49 -6.25 10.69
N THR A 516 23.95 -5.33 11.52
CA THR A 516 25.28 -4.73 11.37
C THR A 516 26.34 -5.75 11.81
N THR A 517 27.32 -5.99 10.94
CA THR A 517 28.52 -6.76 11.29
C THR A 517 29.67 -5.77 11.42
N ASP A 518 30.17 -5.57 12.63
CA ASP A 518 31.43 -4.85 12.81
C ASP A 518 32.57 -5.75 12.32
N LEU A 519 33.38 -5.24 11.38
CA LEU A 519 34.54 -5.97 10.84
C LEU A 519 35.71 -6.04 11.84
N ASP A 520 35.57 -5.45 13.03
CA ASP A 520 36.63 -5.28 14.02
C ASP A 520 36.67 -6.38 15.10
N GLU A 521 35.79 -7.39 15.05
CA GLU A 521 36.05 -8.65 15.74
C GLU A 521 36.95 -9.52 14.86
N GLU A 522 38.18 -9.05 14.60
CA GLU A 522 39.29 -9.99 14.42
C GLU A 522 39.25 -10.90 15.64
N GLN A 523 39.05 -12.19 15.38
CA GLN A 523 39.24 -13.22 16.38
C GLN A 523 40.64 -13.02 16.98
N ASP A 524 40.69 -12.45 18.17
CA ASP A 524 41.76 -12.69 19.14
C ASP A 524 41.68 -14.18 19.55
N GLU A 525 41.91 -15.08 18.59
CA GLU A 525 42.45 -16.39 18.86
C GLU A 525 43.97 -16.26 18.78
N ASP A 526 44.53 -15.63 19.81
CA ASP A 526 45.93 -15.82 20.15
C ASP A 526 46.06 -16.25 21.62
N SER A 527 46.80 -17.35 21.78
CA SER A 527 47.59 -17.78 22.93
C SER A 527 46.95 -18.55 24.10
N ASP A 528 47.33 -19.85 24.11
CA ASP A 528 47.90 -20.62 25.23
C ASP A 528 47.01 -21.04 26.41
N ASP A 529 46.53 -22.29 26.40
CA ASP A 529 47.18 -23.47 27.05
C ASP A 529 46.31 -24.75 26.96
#